data_AF-A0A257B4Y1-F1
#
_entry.id   AF-A0A257B4Y1-F1
#
_cell.length_a   1.000
_cell.length_b   1.000
_cell.length_c   1.000
_cell.angle_alpha   90.00
_cell.angle_beta   90.00
_cell.angle_gamma   90.00
#
_symmetry.space_group_name_H-M   'P 1'
#
loop_
_entity.id
_entity.type
_entity.pdbx_description
1 polymer ?
#
loop_
_entity_poly.entity_id
_entity_poly.type
_entity_poly.pdbx_seq_one_letter_code
_entity_poly.pdbx_strand_id
1 'polypeptide(L)'
;MSKSAASPDAWAARLAECEREAARLDAIEGYAGPHATRLAQVADELASALGFSERGRRDLRAAALLHDAGEGRLDLPFLTAPRTLTFAERCALWAHPVAGERVAYERGLPEAIGLLIRWHHENWDGSGYPDGLRGEQIPLAARILRVADTWCALTQERPYRRAYRADEALKRLRADAGFALDPAVTGLWLARAADAPADESPPSVETWTVSRLPFHQAPLLGFEVAALQDAPFQSIALPFGGDGALGWRLKLLGKQVFSNDPRQAETCLAIAAVENNGYILTATLADAWLSAARDAAENPDYPFNPALRRWFPPTQARWLAGFRQAVVQESNRIVQALGMSLGLCLGDYWLAFDPSSADLRQTLEGAAIQALARVNRAVDNQQLNQATCLPAQTFAVQTAADLAYVRLPPFAPYDHLAHHRDGWRERWVSDLPQALTRLTQAHAGSFGGQLASRREYRAALRALLRRLPHFPQWAIGFSHEDAPPDDLLLEISGFRPIVKVLTKPARECGALYNQSIAFCQATPESYRGR
;
A
#
# COMPACT_ATOMS: atom_id res chain seq x y z
N MET A 1 -11.16 27.39 -23.18
CA MET A 1 -10.50 27.06 -24.47
C MET A 1 -10.33 25.56 -24.55
N SER A 2 -10.57 24.94 -25.71
CA SER A 2 -10.40 23.48 -25.86
C SER A 2 -8.91 23.12 -25.92
N LYS A 3 -8.46 22.13 -25.14
CA LYS A 3 -7.19 21.45 -25.41
C LYS A 3 -7.42 20.51 -26.58
N SER A 4 -6.96 20.90 -27.78
CA SER A 4 -7.01 20.05 -28.96
C SER A 4 -6.42 18.68 -28.67
N ALA A 5 -7.09 17.62 -29.14
CA ALA A 5 -6.42 16.33 -29.27
C ALA A 5 -5.27 16.48 -30.27
N ALA A 6 -4.12 15.86 -29.98
CA ALA A 6 -3.00 15.82 -30.90
C ALA A 6 -3.36 14.99 -32.14
N SER A 7 -2.82 15.36 -33.31
CA SER A 7 -2.98 14.56 -34.53
C SER A 7 -2.34 13.18 -34.39
N PRO A 8 -2.73 12.19 -35.21
CA PRO A 8 -2.10 10.86 -35.22
C PRO A 8 -0.58 10.93 -35.35
N ASP A 9 -0.06 11.77 -36.26
CA ASP A 9 1.38 11.93 -36.52
C ASP A 9 2.12 12.50 -35.30
N ALA A 10 1.52 13.49 -34.64
CA ALA A 10 2.07 14.10 -33.43
C ALA A 10 2.08 13.12 -32.24
N TRP A 11 1.17 12.13 -32.24
CA TRP A 11 1.27 11.03 -31.27
C TRP A 11 2.35 10.02 -31.66
N ALA A 12 2.42 9.58 -32.92
CA ALA A 12 3.41 8.60 -33.38
C ALA A 12 4.85 9.08 -33.11
N ALA A 13 5.13 10.35 -33.39
CA ALA A 13 6.42 10.97 -33.09
C ALA A 13 6.78 10.93 -31.59
N ARG A 14 5.79 11.07 -30.70
CA ARG A 14 6.00 11.01 -29.24
C ARG A 14 6.08 9.58 -28.70
N LEU A 15 5.37 8.62 -29.28
CA LEU A 15 5.53 7.21 -28.92
C LEU A 15 6.97 6.75 -29.22
N ALA A 16 7.50 7.11 -30.39
CA ALA A 16 8.90 6.86 -30.74
C ALA A 16 9.91 7.59 -29.82
N GLU A 17 9.51 8.69 -29.17
CA GLU A 17 10.32 9.34 -28.13
C GLU A 17 10.31 8.52 -26.83
N CYS A 18 9.15 7.98 -26.43
CA CYS A 18 9.07 7.05 -25.30
C CYS A 18 9.93 5.80 -25.54
N GLU A 19 9.89 5.21 -26.74
CA GLU A 19 10.70 4.04 -27.12
C GLU A 19 12.22 4.32 -27.05
N ARG A 20 12.66 5.54 -27.42
CA ARG A 20 14.08 5.94 -27.30
C ARG A 20 14.52 6.12 -25.85
N GLU A 21 13.65 6.62 -24.98
CA GLU A 21 13.94 6.73 -23.55
C GLU A 21 13.94 5.34 -22.89
N ALA A 22 12.96 4.50 -23.22
CA ALA A 22 12.83 3.12 -22.77
C ALA A 22 14.11 2.31 -23.06
N ALA A 23 14.57 2.31 -24.32
CA ALA A 23 15.80 1.63 -24.71
C ALA A 23 17.07 2.19 -24.04
N ARG A 24 17.05 3.44 -23.57
CA ARG A 24 18.15 4.04 -22.80
C ARG A 24 18.14 3.55 -21.35
N LEU A 25 16.96 3.37 -20.74
CA LEU A 25 16.78 2.90 -19.37
C LEU A 25 17.02 1.39 -19.26
N ASP A 26 16.44 0.59 -20.17
CA ASP A 26 16.68 -0.86 -20.29
C ASP A 26 18.19 -1.18 -20.29
N ALA A 27 18.99 -0.35 -20.99
CA ALA A 27 20.44 -0.49 -21.10
C ALA A 27 21.21 0.01 -19.86
N ILE A 28 20.64 0.92 -19.06
CA ILE A 28 21.20 1.38 -17.77
C ILE A 28 20.95 0.35 -16.67
N GLU A 29 19.76 -0.27 -16.65
CA GLU A 29 19.43 -1.38 -15.73
C GLU A 29 20.15 -2.69 -16.08
N GLY A 30 20.63 -2.82 -17.33
CA GLY A 30 21.35 -3.99 -17.81
C GLY A 30 20.44 -5.14 -18.29
N TYR A 31 19.25 -4.84 -18.80
CA TYR A 31 18.45 -5.84 -19.50
C TYR A 31 19.12 -6.28 -20.81
N ALA A 32 19.10 -7.60 -21.08
CA ALA A 32 19.72 -8.20 -22.27
C ALA A 32 18.93 -7.97 -23.60
N GLY A 33 17.83 -7.22 -23.55
CA GLY A 33 16.94 -6.95 -24.68
C GLY A 33 15.75 -6.08 -24.25
N PRO A 34 14.98 -5.51 -25.20
CA PRO A 34 14.04 -4.42 -24.93
C PRO A 34 12.89 -4.86 -24.01
N HIS A 35 12.98 -4.48 -22.74
CA HIS A 35 12.07 -4.89 -21.68
C HIS A 35 10.79 -4.08 -21.71
N ALA A 36 10.90 -2.76 -21.64
CA ALA A 36 9.73 -1.88 -21.65
C ALA A 36 8.88 -2.02 -22.93
N THR A 37 9.49 -2.33 -24.09
CA THR A 37 8.75 -2.65 -25.33
C THR A 37 8.00 -3.97 -25.24
N ARG A 38 8.61 -5.01 -24.64
CA ARG A 38 7.94 -6.31 -24.43
C ARG A 38 6.80 -6.20 -23.40
N LEU A 39 7.00 -5.40 -22.35
CA LEU A 39 5.98 -5.05 -21.37
C LEU A 39 4.81 -4.33 -22.05
N ALA A 40 5.10 -3.35 -22.93
CA ALA A 40 4.08 -2.65 -23.71
C ALA A 40 3.28 -3.57 -24.63
N GLN A 41 3.90 -4.59 -25.25
CA GLN A 41 3.20 -5.61 -26.04
C GLN A 41 2.24 -6.44 -25.18
N VAL A 42 2.72 -7.01 -24.07
CA VAL A 42 1.92 -7.84 -23.15
C VAL A 42 0.77 -7.05 -22.51
N ALA A 43 1.02 -5.79 -22.15
CA ALA A 43 -0.01 -4.89 -21.64
C ALA A 43 -1.06 -4.54 -22.71
N ASP A 44 -0.65 -4.38 -23.98
CA ASP A 44 -1.55 -4.09 -25.10
C ASP A 44 -2.43 -5.30 -25.48
N GLU A 45 -1.89 -6.51 -25.42
CA GLU A 45 -2.65 -7.76 -25.56
C GLU A 45 -3.73 -7.89 -24.48
N LEU A 46 -3.34 -7.73 -23.21
CA LEU A 46 -4.26 -7.83 -22.07
C LEU A 46 -5.35 -6.75 -22.13
N ALA A 47 -4.97 -5.52 -22.44
CA ALA A 47 -5.93 -4.43 -22.66
C ALA A 47 -6.88 -4.73 -23.82
N SER A 48 -6.38 -5.27 -24.94
CA SER A 48 -7.22 -5.65 -26.07
C SER A 48 -8.20 -6.78 -25.72
N ALA A 49 -7.77 -7.78 -24.96
CA ALA A 49 -8.61 -8.87 -24.49
C ALA A 49 -9.63 -8.42 -23.42
N LEU A 50 -9.34 -7.33 -22.70
CA LEU A 50 -10.25 -6.63 -21.79
C LEU A 50 -11.09 -5.53 -22.47
N GLY A 51 -11.11 -5.47 -23.81
CA GLY A 51 -11.98 -4.56 -24.57
C GLY A 51 -11.57 -3.08 -24.54
N PHE A 52 -10.31 -2.75 -24.24
CA PHE A 52 -9.85 -1.37 -24.23
C PHE A 52 -9.89 -0.77 -25.65
N SER A 53 -10.39 0.47 -25.75
CA SER A 53 -10.30 1.27 -26.98
C SER A 53 -8.86 1.46 -27.43
N GLU A 54 -8.65 1.71 -28.73
CA GLU A 54 -7.33 1.98 -29.29
C GLU A 54 -6.60 3.10 -28.53
N ARG A 55 -7.32 4.16 -28.13
CA ARG A 55 -6.76 5.22 -27.30
C ARG A 55 -6.33 4.72 -25.92
N GLY A 56 -7.15 3.90 -25.25
CA GLY A 56 -6.79 3.32 -23.94
C GLY A 56 -5.55 2.43 -24.04
N ARG A 57 -5.51 1.55 -25.05
CA ARG A 57 -4.36 0.72 -25.44
C ARG A 57 -3.10 1.55 -25.72
N ARG A 58 -3.22 2.61 -26.51
CA ARG A 58 -2.16 3.55 -26.88
C ARG A 58 -1.62 4.35 -25.68
N ASP A 59 -2.51 4.86 -24.84
CA ASP A 59 -2.14 5.61 -23.64
C ASP A 59 -1.49 4.66 -22.58
N LEU A 60 -1.92 3.38 -22.53
CA LEU A 60 -1.29 2.31 -21.74
C LEU A 60 0.10 1.90 -22.27
N ARG A 61 0.27 1.74 -23.59
CA ARG A 61 1.58 1.43 -24.21
C ARG A 61 2.62 2.51 -23.91
N ALA A 62 2.22 3.79 -23.93
CA ALA A 62 3.11 4.88 -23.52
C ALA A 62 3.40 4.92 -22.00
N ALA A 63 2.51 4.40 -21.15
CA ALA A 63 2.80 4.19 -19.73
C ALA A 63 3.79 3.03 -19.53
N ALA A 64 3.59 1.90 -20.21
CA ALA A 64 4.48 0.75 -20.20
C ALA A 64 5.90 1.10 -20.66
N LEU A 65 6.05 1.90 -21.72
CA LEU A 65 7.36 2.37 -22.19
C LEU A 65 8.07 3.33 -21.21
N LEU A 66 7.37 3.91 -20.24
CA LEU A 66 7.90 4.93 -19.33
C LEU A 66 7.71 4.58 -17.84
N HIS A 67 7.43 3.33 -17.49
CA HIS A 67 7.18 2.93 -16.10
C HIS A 67 8.38 3.23 -15.18
N ASP A 68 9.58 2.84 -15.60
CA ASP A 68 10.83 3.10 -14.87
C ASP A 68 11.50 4.43 -15.28
N ALA A 69 10.80 5.30 -16.03
CA ALA A 69 11.35 6.59 -16.49
C ALA A 69 11.72 7.57 -15.36
N GLY A 70 11.28 7.28 -14.13
CA GLY A 70 11.72 8.01 -12.94
C GLY A 70 13.12 7.65 -12.46
N GLU A 71 13.64 6.46 -12.78
CA GLU A 71 14.98 6.04 -12.31
C GLU A 71 16.07 6.93 -12.89
N GLY A 72 15.94 7.32 -14.16
CA GLY A 72 16.79 8.31 -14.81
C GLY A 72 16.69 9.74 -14.27
N ARG A 73 15.96 9.98 -13.17
CA ARG A 73 15.90 11.26 -12.42
C ARG A 73 16.34 11.14 -10.96
N LEU A 74 16.77 9.95 -10.52
CA LEU A 74 17.22 9.67 -9.15
C LEU A 74 18.71 9.32 -9.14
N ASP A 75 19.39 9.60 -8.04
CA ASP A 75 20.78 9.16 -7.83
C ASP A 75 20.77 7.71 -7.32
N LEU A 76 20.88 6.76 -8.25
CA LEU A 76 20.77 5.31 -8.00
C LEU A 76 22.10 4.59 -8.34
N PRO A 77 23.23 4.91 -7.69
CA PRO A 77 24.54 4.33 -8.01
C PRO A 77 24.65 2.81 -7.75
N PHE A 78 23.61 2.23 -7.16
CA PHE A 78 23.46 0.81 -6.84
C PHE A 78 22.59 0.04 -7.84
N LEU A 79 21.98 0.70 -8.83
CA LEU A 79 20.97 0.09 -9.72
C LEU A 79 21.50 -1.15 -10.46
N THR A 80 22.77 -1.11 -10.89
CA THR A 80 23.47 -2.21 -11.57
C THR A 80 24.23 -3.15 -10.63
N ALA A 81 24.06 -3.03 -9.31
CA ALA A 81 24.82 -3.83 -8.36
C ALA A 81 24.51 -5.34 -8.50
N PRO A 82 25.52 -6.23 -8.65
CA PRO A 82 25.33 -7.67 -8.82
C PRO A 82 25.04 -8.38 -7.48
N ARG A 83 24.12 -7.82 -6.69
CA ARG A 83 23.70 -8.30 -5.36
C ARG A 83 22.27 -7.83 -5.07
N THR A 84 21.65 -8.42 -4.06
CA THR A 84 20.42 -7.85 -3.48
C THR A 84 20.69 -6.43 -2.98
N LEU A 85 19.79 -5.50 -3.29
CA LEU A 85 19.79 -4.15 -2.73
C LEU A 85 19.51 -4.21 -1.22
N THR A 86 20.23 -3.39 -0.45
CA THR A 86 19.91 -3.09 0.95
C THR A 86 18.56 -2.36 1.04
N PHE A 87 17.96 -2.22 2.23
CA PHE A 87 16.68 -1.51 2.29
C PHE A 87 16.80 -0.03 1.92
N ALA A 88 17.84 0.69 2.37
CA ALA A 88 17.98 2.11 2.05
C ALA A 88 18.02 2.35 0.53
N GLU A 89 18.73 1.48 -0.20
CA GLU A 89 18.77 1.45 -1.67
C GLU A 89 17.38 1.13 -2.26
N ARG A 90 16.65 0.14 -1.73
CA ARG A 90 15.25 -0.13 -2.16
C ARG A 90 14.32 1.04 -1.89
N CYS A 91 14.47 1.75 -0.78
CA CYS A 91 13.60 2.87 -0.43
C CYS A 91 13.86 4.10 -1.30
N ALA A 92 15.12 4.32 -1.72
CA ALA A 92 15.45 5.30 -2.74
C ALA A 92 14.89 4.89 -4.13
N LEU A 93 14.98 3.61 -4.49
CA LEU A 93 14.39 3.07 -5.72
C LEU A 93 12.87 3.24 -5.76
N TRP A 94 12.18 3.02 -4.63
CA TRP A 94 10.72 3.17 -4.51
C TRP A 94 10.20 4.60 -4.75
N ALA A 95 11.06 5.60 -4.89
CA ALA A 95 10.69 6.93 -5.36
C ALA A 95 10.47 7.00 -6.89
N HIS A 96 10.96 6.03 -7.68
CA HIS A 96 10.90 6.12 -9.14
C HIS A 96 9.49 6.27 -9.72
N PRO A 97 8.40 5.65 -9.20
CA PRO A 97 7.08 5.81 -9.83
C PRO A 97 6.57 7.25 -9.73
N VAL A 98 6.93 7.94 -8.64
CA VAL A 98 6.65 9.36 -8.40
C VAL A 98 7.50 10.28 -9.28
N ALA A 99 8.73 9.88 -9.57
CA ALA A 99 9.59 10.59 -10.52
C ALA A 99 9.15 10.36 -11.99
N GLY A 100 8.71 9.15 -12.34
CA GLY A 100 8.23 8.77 -13.67
C GLY A 100 6.92 9.45 -14.05
N GLU A 101 5.98 9.55 -13.09
CA GLU A 101 4.79 10.41 -13.16
C GLU A 101 5.14 11.83 -13.63
N ARG A 102 6.15 12.42 -12.98
CA ARG A 102 6.65 13.77 -13.31
C ARG A 102 7.35 13.83 -14.67
N VAL A 103 8.14 12.82 -15.04
CA VAL A 103 8.77 12.76 -16.38
C VAL A 103 7.73 12.70 -17.49
N ALA A 104 6.64 11.95 -17.30
CA ALA A 104 5.54 11.91 -18.26
C ALA A 104 4.84 13.27 -18.39
N TYR A 105 4.61 13.97 -17.27
CA TYR A 105 4.08 15.33 -17.28
C TYR A 105 5.02 16.34 -17.96
N GLU A 106 6.33 16.29 -17.69
CA GLU A 106 7.33 17.15 -18.34
C GLU A 106 7.41 16.92 -19.86
N ARG A 107 7.17 15.69 -20.35
CA ARG A 107 6.98 15.38 -21.79
C ARG A 107 5.59 15.74 -22.33
N GLY A 108 4.73 16.34 -21.51
CA GLY A 108 3.37 16.78 -21.86
C GLY A 108 2.39 15.65 -22.16
N LEU A 109 2.63 14.44 -21.62
CA LEU A 109 1.70 13.32 -21.77
C LEU A 109 0.41 13.58 -20.95
N PRO A 110 -0.73 12.95 -21.31
CA PRO A 110 -1.94 13.03 -20.52
C PRO A 110 -1.70 12.60 -19.06
N GLU A 111 -2.32 13.32 -18.12
CA GLU A 111 -2.27 13.11 -16.66
C GLU A 111 -2.49 11.62 -16.27
N ALA A 112 -3.42 10.95 -16.95
CA ALA A 112 -3.67 9.52 -16.78
C ALA A 112 -2.44 8.62 -17.00
N ILE A 113 -1.56 8.94 -17.96
CA ILE A 113 -0.36 8.14 -18.26
C ILE A 113 0.66 8.26 -17.12
N GLY A 114 0.84 9.46 -16.57
CA GLY A 114 1.66 9.68 -15.39
C GLY A 114 1.16 8.89 -14.18
N LEU A 115 -0.16 8.77 -14.01
CA LEU A 115 -0.78 7.97 -12.95
C LEU A 115 -0.65 6.45 -13.17
N LEU A 116 -0.67 5.97 -14.41
CA LEU A 116 -0.37 4.55 -14.69
C LEU A 116 1.08 4.21 -14.36
N ILE A 117 2.01 5.11 -14.70
CA ILE A 117 3.43 5.02 -14.31
C ILE A 117 3.57 5.05 -12.78
N ARG A 118 2.83 5.94 -12.09
CA ARG A 118 2.82 6.03 -10.63
C ARG A 118 2.42 4.73 -9.95
N TRP A 119 1.42 4.01 -10.47
CA TRP A 119 0.80 2.86 -9.79
C TRP A 119 1.17 1.49 -10.35
N HIS A 120 2.13 1.40 -11.26
CA HIS A 120 2.52 0.11 -11.87
C HIS A 120 3.16 -0.87 -10.87
N HIS A 121 3.56 -0.40 -9.68
CA HIS A 121 4.10 -1.19 -8.57
C HIS A 121 3.13 -1.40 -7.39
N GLU A 122 1.86 -1.03 -7.55
CA GLU A 122 0.84 -1.36 -6.56
C GLU A 122 0.55 -2.86 -6.54
N ASN A 123 0.32 -3.41 -5.35
CA ASN A 123 -0.01 -4.81 -5.13
C ASN A 123 -1.50 -4.93 -4.80
N TRP A 124 -2.18 -5.92 -5.38
CA TRP A 124 -3.62 -6.13 -5.19
C TRP A 124 -4.07 -6.18 -3.71
N ASP A 125 -3.25 -6.73 -2.81
CA ASP A 125 -3.49 -6.80 -1.37
C ASP A 125 -3.23 -5.51 -0.58
N GLY A 126 -2.74 -4.44 -1.22
CA GLY A 126 -2.40 -3.15 -0.60
C GLY A 126 -0.96 -3.05 -0.06
N SER A 127 -0.12 -4.08 -0.21
CA SER A 127 1.28 -4.06 0.24
C SER A 127 2.25 -3.26 -0.64
N GLY A 128 1.73 -2.59 -1.68
CA GLY A 128 2.48 -1.91 -2.73
C GLY A 128 3.12 -0.57 -2.36
N TYR A 129 3.54 0.16 -3.40
CA TYR A 129 4.08 1.51 -3.34
C TYR A 129 3.89 2.19 -4.71
N PRO A 130 3.90 3.55 -4.78
CA PRO A 130 4.12 4.52 -3.70
C PRO A 130 2.91 4.72 -2.76
N ASP A 131 1.73 4.25 -3.16
CA ASP A 131 0.45 4.69 -2.65
C ASP A 131 -0.35 3.59 -1.93
N GLY A 132 0.07 2.33 -1.94
CA GLY A 132 -0.56 1.25 -1.17
C GLY A 132 -2.01 0.96 -1.58
N LEU A 133 -2.34 1.23 -2.85
CA LEU A 133 -3.70 1.08 -3.39
C LEU A 133 -4.13 -0.39 -3.35
N ARG A 134 -5.39 -0.65 -2.97
CA ARG A 134 -5.89 -2.02 -2.77
C ARG A 134 -6.99 -2.43 -3.75
N GLY A 135 -6.82 -3.59 -4.38
CA GLY A 135 -7.82 -4.22 -5.24
C GLY A 135 -8.31 -3.28 -6.35
N GLU A 136 -9.62 -3.06 -6.39
CA GLU A 136 -10.29 -2.18 -7.37
C GLU A 136 -9.96 -0.69 -7.21
N GLN A 137 -9.33 -0.26 -6.12
CA GLN A 137 -8.77 1.10 -6.01
C GLN A 137 -7.64 1.32 -7.01
N ILE A 138 -6.90 0.26 -7.37
CA ILE A 138 -5.91 0.29 -8.44
C ILE A 138 -6.68 0.36 -9.78
N PRO A 139 -6.40 1.31 -10.69
CA PRO A 139 -7.02 1.30 -12.01
C PRO A 139 -6.71 0.01 -12.77
N LEU A 140 -7.68 -0.52 -13.53
CA LEU A 140 -7.50 -1.76 -14.29
C LEU A 140 -6.27 -1.71 -15.21
N ALA A 141 -5.99 -0.55 -15.82
CA ALA A 141 -4.80 -0.31 -16.62
C ALA A 141 -3.47 -0.47 -15.84
N ALA A 142 -3.40 -0.03 -14.58
CA ALA A 142 -2.22 -0.23 -13.73
C ALA A 142 -2.11 -1.68 -13.25
N ARG A 143 -3.24 -2.37 -13.03
CA ARG A 143 -3.27 -3.83 -12.75
C ARG A 143 -2.77 -4.65 -13.95
N ILE A 144 -3.07 -4.22 -15.18
CA ILE A 144 -2.49 -4.79 -16.41
C ILE A 144 -0.99 -4.54 -16.46
N LEU A 145 -0.50 -3.31 -16.18
CA LEU A 145 0.93 -3.04 -16.10
C LEU A 145 1.62 -3.95 -15.08
N ARG A 146 1.06 -4.12 -13.87
CA ARG A 146 1.64 -4.96 -12.82
C ARG A 146 1.82 -6.43 -13.23
N VAL A 147 0.85 -6.98 -13.96
CA VAL A 147 0.93 -8.35 -14.50
C VAL A 147 1.94 -8.44 -15.66
N ALA A 148 1.96 -7.45 -16.55
CA ALA A 148 2.90 -7.38 -17.68
C ALA A 148 4.36 -7.22 -17.22
N ASP A 149 4.63 -6.28 -16.29
CA ASP A 149 5.89 -6.12 -15.56
C ASP A 149 6.36 -7.46 -14.99
N THR A 150 5.54 -8.04 -14.10
CA THR A 150 5.90 -9.28 -13.39
C THR A 150 6.24 -10.42 -14.37
N TRP A 151 5.47 -10.57 -15.46
CA TRP A 151 5.75 -11.56 -16.51
C TRP A 151 7.05 -11.28 -17.27
N CYS A 152 7.26 -10.04 -17.72
CA CYS A 152 8.44 -9.66 -18.49
C CYS A 152 9.71 -9.74 -17.62
N ALA A 153 9.66 -9.24 -16.38
CA ALA A 153 10.74 -9.37 -15.41
C ALA A 153 11.08 -10.84 -15.11
N LEU A 154 10.09 -11.74 -14.98
CA LEU A 154 10.35 -13.17 -14.77
C LEU A 154 10.98 -13.84 -16.01
N THR A 155 10.46 -13.54 -17.21
CA THR A 155 10.83 -14.20 -18.49
C THR A 155 11.96 -13.53 -19.28
N GLN A 156 12.59 -12.50 -18.72
CA GLN A 156 13.81 -11.88 -19.23
C GLN A 156 14.99 -12.10 -18.27
N GLU A 157 16.19 -11.99 -18.84
CA GLU A 157 17.45 -12.07 -18.11
C GLU A 157 17.83 -10.68 -17.57
N ARG A 158 18.21 -10.62 -16.29
CA ARG A 158 18.70 -9.42 -15.59
C ARG A 158 20.13 -9.69 -15.07
N PRO A 159 20.96 -8.66 -14.77
CA PRO A 159 22.39 -8.84 -14.47
C PRO A 159 22.72 -9.83 -13.34
N TYR A 160 21.79 -10.04 -12.40
CA TYR A 160 21.91 -10.93 -11.24
C TYR A 160 20.98 -12.16 -11.29
N ARG A 161 20.18 -12.34 -12.35
CA ARG A 161 19.26 -13.49 -12.48
C ARG A 161 18.91 -13.83 -13.94
N ARG A 162 19.17 -15.08 -14.32
CA ARG A 162 18.70 -15.70 -15.58
C ARG A 162 17.17 -15.70 -15.70
N ALA A 163 16.66 -15.61 -16.93
CA ALA A 163 15.23 -15.78 -17.21
C ALA A 163 14.69 -17.12 -16.68
N TYR A 164 13.50 -17.12 -16.09
CA TYR A 164 12.76 -18.34 -15.75
C TYR A 164 12.22 -19.01 -17.02
N ARG A 165 11.98 -20.33 -16.97
CA ARG A 165 11.19 -21.01 -18.00
C ARG A 165 9.76 -20.46 -18.00
N ALA A 166 9.09 -20.47 -19.16
CA ALA A 166 7.70 -20.03 -19.26
C ALA A 166 6.79 -20.77 -18.27
N ASP A 167 6.95 -22.09 -18.13
CA ASP A 167 6.15 -22.90 -17.18
C ASP A 167 6.42 -22.56 -15.70
N GLU A 168 7.62 -22.08 -15.36
CA GLU A 168 7.97 -21.61 -14.02
C GLU A 168 7.41 -20.21 -13.75
N ALA A 169 7.48 -19.31 -14.74
CA ALA A 169 6.92 -17.97 -14.67
C ALA A 169 5.39 -17.98 -14.55
N LEU A 170 4.70 -18.86 -15.30
CA LEU A 170 3.23 -19.03 -15.19
C LEU A 170 2.82 -19.61 -13.81
N LYS A 171 3.56 -20.59 -13.28
CA LYS A 171 3.36 -21.07 -11.90
C LYS A 171 3.53 -19.95 -10.88
N ARG A 172 4.52 -19.06 -11.08
CA ARG A 172 4.79 -17.94 -10.18
C ARG A 172 3.67 -16.89 -10.23
N LEU A 173 3.26 -16.44 -11.41
CA LEU A 173 2.10 -15.56 -11.60
C LEU A 173 0.84 -16.10 -10.91
N ARG A 174 0.54 -17.39 -11.07
CA ARG A 174 -0.61 -18.05 -10.41
C ARG A 174 -0.50 -18.06 -8.88
N ALA A 175 0.72 -18.13 -8.33
CA ALA A 175 0.96 -18.05 -6.89
C ALA A 175 0.92 -16.61 -6.33
N ASP A 176 1.10 -15.61 -7.19
CA ASP A 176 1.06 -14.17 -6.88
C ASP A 176 -0.34 -13.54 -7.07
N ALA A 177 -1.27 -14.23 -7.76
CA ALA A 177 -2.68 -13.87 -7.88
C ALA A 177 -3.38 -13.75 -6.51
N GLY A 178 -4.13 -12.66 -6.31
CA GLY A 178 -4.83 -12.34 -5.06
C GLY A 178 -3.94 -11.74 -3.97
N PHE A 179 -2.62 -11.70 -4.18
CA PHE A 179 -1.64 -11.03 -3.31
C PHE A 179 -1.04 -9.81 -4.01
N ALA A 180 -0.08 -10.03 -4.90
CA ALA A 180 0.51 -8.96 -5.70
C ALA A 180 -0.35 -8.60 -6.92
N LEU A 181 -1.00 -9.60 -7.52
CA LEU A 181 -1.64 -9.47 -8.83
C LEU A 181 -3.17 -9.61 -8.75
N ASP A 182 -3.88 -8.87 -9.61
CA ASP A 182 -5.31 -9.02 -9.83
C ASP A 182 -5.64 -10.44 -10.34
N PRO A 183 -6.51 -11.23 -9.66
CA PRO A 183 -6.85 -12.58 -10.10
C PRO A 183 -7.46 -12.67 -11.50
N ALA A 184 -8.34 -11.75 -11.89
CA ALA A 184 -9.01 -11.78 -13.20
C ALA A 184 -8.04 -11.44 -14.34
N VAL A 185 -7.20 -10.41 -14.16
CA VAL A 185 -6.16 -10.05 -15.14
C VAL A 185 -5.10 -11.15 -15.23
N THR A 186 -4.73 -11.77 -14.10
CA THR A 186 -3.79 -12.89 -14.07
C THR A 186 -4.37 -14.12 -14.76
N GLY A 187 -5.64 -14.47 -14.50
CA GLY A 187 -6.33 -15.58 -15.17
C GLY A 187 -6.40 -15.42 -16.68
N LEU A 188 -6.71 -14.20 -17.14
CA LEU A 188 -6.70 -13.87 -18.56
C LEU A 188 -5.30 -14.03 -19.20
N TRP A 189 -4.24 -13.59 -18.50
CA TRP A 189 -2.88 -13.81 -19.00
C TRP A 189 -2.49 -15.30 -19.02
N LEU A 190 -2.83 -16.06 -17.97
CA LEU A 190 -2.55 -17.49 -17.89
C LEU A 190 -3.27 -18.29 -18.99
N ALA A 191 -4.49 -17.91 -19.35
CA ALA A 191 -5.21 -18.49 -20.50
C ALA A 191 -4.52 -18.12 -21.82
N ARG A 192 -4.28 -16.83 -22.08
CA ARG A 192 -3.60 -16.39 -23.31
C ARG A 192 -2.23 -17.03 -23.50
N ALA A 193 -1.42 -17.12 -22.44
CA ALA A 193 -0.09 -17.72 -22.48
C ALA A 193 -0.09 -19.27 -22.57
N ALA A 194 -1.26 -19.91 -22.45
CA ALA A 194 -1.46 -21.33 -22.76
C ALA A 194 -2.00 -21.56 -24.18
N ASP A 195 -2.88 -20.66 -24.66
CA ASP A 195 -3.56 -20.78 -25.95
C ASP A 195 -2.79 -20.16 -27.15
N ALA A 196 -1.82 -19.28 -26.91
CA ALA A 196 -1.13 -18.54 -27.97
C ALA A 196 -0.07 -19.38 -28.72
N PRO A 197 -0.27 -19.70 -30.02
CA PRO A 197 0.85 -19.67 -30.96
C PRO A 197 1.40 -18.23 -31.04
N ALA A 198 2.62 -18.07 -31.53
CA ALA A 198 3.14 -16.73 -31.80
C ALA A 198 2.42 -16.09 -33.01
N ASP A 199 2.15 -14.78 -32.87
CA ASP A 199 1.69 -13.82 -33.89
C ASP A 199 0.16 -13.59 -34.08
N GLU A 200 -0.12 -12.41 -34.65
CA GLU A 200 -1.38 -11.78 -35.10
C GLU A 200 -2.39 -11.25 -34.06
N SER A 201 -3.12 -10.19 -34.48
CA SER A 201 -3.80 -9.21 -33.60
C SER A 201 -5.31 -9.05 -33.90
N PRO A 202 -6.16 -8.77 -32.88
CA PRO A 202 -7.61 -8.61 -33.06
C PRO A 202 -8.06 -7.16 -33.37
N PRO A 203 -9.20 -6.97 -34.06
CA PRO A 203 -9.68 -5.64 -34.51
C PRO A 203 -10.77 -4.97 -33.63
N SER A 204 -10.67 -3.63 -33.56
CA SER A 204 -11.74 -2.60 -33.55
C SER A 204 -13.02 -2.67 -32.66
N VAL A 205 -13.23 -1.58 -31.89
CA VAL A 205 -14.48 -0.76 -31.75
C VAL A 205 -15.72 -1.42 -31.10
N GLU A 206 -16.51 -0.83 -30.18
CA GLU A 206 -16.46 0.27 -29.18
C GLU A 206 -17.74 0.07 -28.27
N THR A 207 -18.19 0.88 -27.31
CA THR A 207 -17.95 2.27 -26.81
C THR A 207 -18.33 2.32 -25.30
N TRP A 208 -18.06 3.44 -24.60
CA TRP A 208 -18.92 4.17 -23.61
C TRP A 208 -18.18 4.86 -22.44
N THR A 209 -18.96 5.62 -21.65
CA THR A 209 -18.54 6.71 -20.75
C THR A 209 -17.99 6.32 -19.38
N VAL A 210 -17.10 7.15 -18.86
CA VAL A 210 -16.61 7.11 -17.46
C VAL A 210 -17.72 7.50 -16.48
N SER A 211 -18.22 6.52 -15.70
CA SER A 211 -19.03 6.77 -14.51
C SER A 211 -18.14 7.03 -13.29
N ARG A 212 -18.44 8.09 -12.53
CA ARG A 212 -17.73 8.43 -11.29
C ARG A 212 -18.19 7.52 -10.15
N LEU A 213 -17.24 6.98 -9.37
CA LEU A 213 -17.49 6.37 -8.06
C LEU A 213 -16.46 6.87 -7.02
N PRO A 214 -16.74 6.72 -5.71
CA PRO A 214 -16.00 7.43 -4.66
C PRO A 214 -14.62 6.83 -4.32
N PHE A 215 -13.86 7.58 -3.52
CA PHE A 215 -12.50 7.30 -3.08
C PHE A 215 -12.51 6.86 -1.61
N HIS A 216 -11.41 6.29 -1.10
CA HIS A 216 -10.67 6.86 0.04
C HIS A 216 -9.42 6.05 0.48
N GLN A 217 -8.47 6.77 1.07
CA GLN A 217 -7.40 6.31 1.98
C GLN A 217 -6.49 5.17 1.48
N ALA A 218 -5.47 5.57 0.72
CA ALA A 218 -4.22 4.86 0.52
C ALA A 218 -3.02 5.78 0.15
N PRO A 219 -3.14 6.78 -0.77
CA PRO A 219 -1.98 7.40 -1.47
C PRO A 219 -1.21 8.47 -0.68
N LEU A 220 -0.84 8.13 0.54
CA LEU A 220 -0.11 8.96 1.50
C LEU A 220 1.29 8.40 1.77
N LEU A 221 1.44 7.08 1.74
CA LEU A 221 2.53 6.37 2.40
C LEU A 221 3.93 6.71 1.86
N GLY A 222 4.12 6.70 0.53
CA GLY A 222 5.38 7.09 -0.10
C GLY A 222 5.70 8.59 0.08
N PHE A 223 4.68 9.45 0.08
CA PHE A 223 4.83 10.88 0.35
C PHE A 223 5.23 11.15 1.81
N GLU A 224 4.58 10.48 2.77
CA GLU A 224 4.89 10.59 4.19
C GLU A 224 6.30 10.09 4.50
N VAL A 225 6.72 8.95 3.95
CA VAL A 225 8.09 8.43 4.13
C VAL A 225 9.12 9.42 3.59
N ALA A 226 8.96 9.93 2.37
CA ALA A 226 9.87 10.91 1.79
C ALA A 226 9.90 12.23 2.60
N ALA A 227 8.73 12.77 2.94
CA ALA A 227 8.60 14.01 3.70
C ALA A 227 9.20 13.92 5.12
N LEU A 228 9.10 12.75 5.76
CA LEU A 228 9.68 12.49 7.09
C LEU A 228 11.17 12.15 7.01
N GLN A 229 11.66 11.50 5.96
CA GLN A 229 13.08 11.15 5.81
C GLN A 229 13.98 12.40 5.76
N ASP A 230 13.48 13.51 5.21
CA ASP A 230 14.11 14.85 5.21
C ASP A 230 14.23 15.51 6.59
N ALA A 231 13.50 15.04 7.61
CA ALA A 231 13.37 15.75 8.88
C ALA A 231 14.42 15.29 9.93
N PRO A 232 15.06 16.23 10.66
CA PRO A 232 16.12 15.91 11.62
C PRO A 232 15.54 15.39 12.95
N PHE A 233 15.16 14.10 12.97
CA PHE A 233 14.79 13.34 14.15
C PHE A 233 15.46 11.95 14.15
N GLN A 234 15.62 11.33 15.32
CA GLN A 234 16.00 9.91 15.43
C GLN A 234 14.84 9.06 15.96
N SER A 235 14.00 9.63 16.81
CA SER A 235 12.82 8.99 17.40
C SER A 235 11.51 9.68 16.97
N ILE A 236 10.49 8.88 16.72
CA ILE A 236 9.18 9.33 16.24
C ILE A 236 8.03 8.64 16.96
N ALA A 237 7.09 9.42 17.46
CA ALA A 237 5.81 8.96 17.99
C ALA A 237 4.73 9.04 16.91
N LEU A 238 3.98 7.94 16.74
CA LEU A 238 2.81 7.82 15.87
C LEU A 238 1.53 7.65 16.71
N PRO A 239 1.08 8.69 17.46
CA PRO A 239 0.00 8.58 18.45
C PRO A 239 -1.39 8.28 17.87
N PHE A 240 -1.67 8.64 16.62
CA PHE A 240 -2.99 8.52 15.99
C PHE A 240 -2.94 7.70 14.72
N GLY A 241 -2.94 6.37 14.86
CA GLY A 241 -3.44 5.47 13.82
C GLY A 241 -2.76 5.58 12.45
N GLY A 242 -1.44 5.76 12.46
CA GLY A 242 -0.64 6.20 11.32
C GLY A 242 0.02 5.09 10.50
N ASP A 243 -0.65 3.96 10.28
CA ASP A 243 -0.20 2.83 9.43
C ASP A 243 1.05 2.05 9.93
N GLY A 244 0.90 0.75 10.14
CA GLY A 244 2.01 -0.14 10.50
C GLY A 244 3.11 -0.21 9.42
N ALA A 245 2.77 -0.01 8.16
CA ALA A 245 3.70 0.01 7.04
C ALA A 245 4.50 1.33 6.92
N LEU A 246 4.02 2.42 7.54
CA LEU A 246 4.83 3.65 7.74
C LEU A 246 5.86 3.40 8.85
N GLY A 247 5.42 2.86 10.00
CA GLY A 247 6.31 2.48 11.10
C GLY A 247 7.41 1.49 10.68
N TRP A 248 7.07 0.51 9.84
CA TRP A 248 8.03 -0.44 9.27
C TRP A 248 9.07 0.23 8.37
N ARG A 249 8.64 1.06 7.41
CA ARG A 249 9.56 1.80 6.53
C ARG A 249 10.48 2.73 7.34
N LEU A 250 9.97 3.39 8.38
CA LEU A 250 10.75 4.22 9.30
C LEU A 250 11.74 3.41 10.16
N LYS A 251 11.37 2.21 10.64
CA LYS A 251 12.31 1.26 11.28
C LYS A 251 13.51 1.00 10.38
N LEU A 252 13.27 0.70 9.10
CA LEU A 252 14.33 0.39 8.15
C LEU A 252 15.19 1.61 7.74
N LEU A 253 14.70 2.83 7.94
CA LEU A 253 15.47 4.08 7.87
C LEU A 253 16.22 4.40 9.18
N GLY A 254 16.38 3.41 10.07
CA GLY A 254 17.12 3.52 11.33
C GLY A 254 16.40 4.27 12.45
N LYS A 255 15.12 4.65 12.28
CA LYS A 255 14.39 5.46 13.26
C LYS A 255 13.84 4.62 14.42
N GLN A 256 13.86 5.17 15.62
CA GLN A 256 13.12 4.61 16.76
C GLN A 256 11.64 4.97 16.64
N VAL A 257 10.78 3.99 16.37
CA VAL A 257 9.34 4.20 16.24
C VAL A 257 8.62 3.81 17.53
N PHE A 258 7.79 4.72 18.01
CA PHE A 258 6.77 4.46 19.03
C PHE A 258 5.40 4.51 18.32
N SER A 259 4.68 3.38 18.22
CA SER A 259 3.42 3.30 17.48
C SER A 259 2.18 3.05 18.36
N ASN A 260 1.06 3.66 17.97
CA ASN A 260 -0.23 3.48 18.62
C ASN A 260 -1.38 3.61 17.60
N ASP A 261 -1.76 2.49 16.99
CA ASP A 261 -2.96 2.38 16.16
C ASP A 261 -3.91 1.33 16.77
N PRO A 262 -5.10 1.69 17.28
CA PRO A 262 -6.10 0.72 17.68
C PRO A 262 -6.58 -0.18 16.52
N ARG A 263 -6.76 0.38 15.32
CA ARG A 263 -7.40 -0.28 14.16
C ARG A 263 -6.52 -1.38 13.55
N GLN A 264 -5.20 -1.19 13.64
CA GLN A 264 -4.19 -2.16 13.22
C GLN A 264 -3.30 -2.56 14.42
N ALA A 265 -3.80 -2.52 15.65
CA ALA A 265 -3.01 -2.69 16.88
C ALA A 265 -2.11 -3.92 16.83
N GLU A 266 -2.69 -5.02 16.38
CA GLU A 266 -2.02 -6.30 16.32
C GLU A 266 -0.98 -6.36 15.18
N THR A 267 -1.26 -5.76 14.02
CA THR A 267 -0.28 -5.61 12.91
C THR A 267 0.86 -4.65 13.26
N CYS A 268 0.57 -3.60 14.04
CA CYS A 268 1.56 -2.64 14.52
C CYS A 268 2.43 -3.22 15.65
N LEU A 269 1.83 -3.93 16.61
CA LEU A 269 2.53 -4.70 17.63
C LEU A 269 3.49 -5.70 17.00
N ALA A 270 2.96 -6.51 16.08
CA ALA A 270 3.72 -7.46 15.29
C ALA A 270 4.98 -6.84 14.65
N ILE A 271 4.81 -5.86 13.78
CA ILE A 271 5.91 -5.36 12.94
C ILE A 271 6.89 -4.46 13.72
N ALA A 272 6.43 -3.79 14.78
CA ALA A 272 7.29 -2.97 15.63
C ALA A 272 8.07 -3.80 16.66
N ALA A 273 7.42 -4.74 17.35
CA ALA A 273 7.99 -5.46 18.49
C ALA A 273 8.82 -6.69 18.11
N VAL A 274 8.50 -7.37 17.00
CA VAL A 274 9.40 -8.38 16.44
C VAL A 274 10.65 -7.67 15.90
N GLU A 275 11.80 -8.23 16.25
CA GLU A 275 13.16 -7.74 16.00
C GLU A 275 13.30 -6.25 16.36
N ASN A 276 13.51 -6.05 17.67
CA ASN A 276 14.08 -4.86 18.34
C ASN A 276 14.01 -5.04 19.86
N ASN A 277 13.00 -5.75 20.36
CA ASN A 277 12.82 -6.08 21.79
C ASN A 277 13.11 -7.57 22.10
N GLY A 278 14.08 -8.18 21.40
CA GLY A 278 14.51 -9.58 21.60
C GLY A 278 13.58 -10.66 21.03
N TYR A 279 12.36 -10.33 20.61
CA TYR A 279 11.46 -11.28 19.93
C TYR A 279 11.87 -11.44 18.46
N ILE A 280 12.63 -12.48 18.13
CA ILE A 280 12.98 -12.84 16.74
C ILE A 280 11.81 -13.60 16.09
N LEU A 281 11.51 -13.37 14.81
CA LEU A 281 10.58 -14.24 14.05
C LEU A 281 11.28 -15.54 13.65
N THR A 282 11.47 -16.44 14.62
CA THR A 282 12.16 -17.73 14.46
C THR A 282 11.37 -18.69 13.56
N ALA A 283 12.03 -19.75 13.09
CA ALA A 283 11.35 -20.84 12.38
C ALA A 283 10.18 -21.40 13.21
N THR A 284 10.41 -21.60 14.52
CA THR A 284 9.42 -22.06 15.51
C THR A 284 8.13 -21.22 15.52
N LEU A 285 8.22 -19.92 15.22
CA LEU A 285 7.07 -19.03 15.17
C LEU A 285 6.28 -19.15 13.86
N ALA A 286 6.96 -19.38 12.73
CA ALA A 286 6.29 -19.78 11.50
C ALA A 286 5.66 -21.18 11.66
N ASP A 287 6.40 -22.15 12.21
CA ASP A 287 5.94 -23.51 12.48
C ASP A 287 4.70 -23.53 13.38
N ALA A 288 4.63 -22.67 14.40
CA ALA A 288 3.46 -22.52 15.26
C ALA A 288 2.21 -22.06 14.49
N TRP A 289 2.32 -21.12 13.54
CA TRP A 289 1.17 -20.71 12.73
C TRP A 289 0.85 -21.73 11.64
N LEU A 290 1.86 -22.46 11.13
CA LEU A 290 1.66 -23.57 10.21
C LEU A 290 0.92 -24.74 10.87
N SER A 291 1.16 -24.99 12.16
CA SER A 291 0.30 -25.85 12.99
C SER A 291 -1.10 -25.25 13.08
N ALA A 292 -1.25 -24.02 13.59
CA ALA A 292 -2.55 -23.39 13.77
C ALA A 292 -3.40 -23.31 12.48
N ALA A 293 -2.78 -23.18 11.30
CA ALA A 293 -3.42 -23.20 9.98
C ALA A 293 -3.93 -24.60 9.56
N ARG A 294 -3.29 -25.67 10.02
CA ARG A 294 -3.67 -27.07 9.80
C ARG A 294 -4.66 -27.56 10.84
N ASP A 295 -4.38 -27.29 12.11
CA ASP A 295 -5.26 -27.55 13.24
C ASP A 295 -6.65 -26.92 13.00
N ALA A 296 -6.69 -25.72 12.42
CA ALA A 296 -7.91 -25.03 11.97
C ALA A 296 -8.71 -25.71 10.86
N ALA A 297 -8.04 -26.50 10.01
CA ALA A 297 -8.68 -27.26 8.93
C ALA A 297 -9.22 -28.61 9.40
N GLU A 298 -8.49 -29.25 10.31
CA GLU A 298 -8.72 -30.66 10.69
C GLU A 298 -9.57 -30.81 11.96
N ASN A 299 -9.56 -29.83 12.88
CA ASN A 299 -10.28 -29.92 14.15
C ASN A 299 -11.80 -29.70 13.99
N PRO A 300 -12.65 -30.72 14.28
CA PRO A 300 -14.10 -30.63 14.13
C PRO A 300 -14.80 -29.88 15.28
N ASP A 301 -14.14 -29.77 16.44
CA ASP A 301 -14.68 -29.23 17.69
C ASP A 301 -14.60 -27.71 17.77
N TYR A 302 -13.83 -27.06 16.88
CA TYR A 302 -13.78 -25.60 16.83
C TYR A 302 -15.15 -24.99 16.49
N PRO A 303 -15.64 -24.02 17.29
CA PRO A 303 -17.00 -23.52 17.18
C PRO A 303 -17.20 -22.76 15.86
N PHE A 304 -18.06 -23.32 15.01
CA PHE A 304 -18.46 -22.72 13.75
C PHE A 304 -19.19 -21.39 13.99
N ASN A 305 -18.65 -20.28 13.48
CA ASN A 305 -19.34 -18.98 13.50
C ASN A 305 -20.27 -18.86 12.27
N PRO A 306 -21.61 -18.93 12.44
CA PRO A 306 -22.54 -18.88 11.31
C PRO A 306 -22.60 -17.50 10.64
N ALA A 307 -22.18 -16.41 11.30
CA ALA A 307 -22.22 -15.07 10.71
C ALA A 307 -21.28 -14.94 9.48
N LEU A 308 -20.16 -15.67 9.49
CA LEU A 308 -19.21 -15.71 8.38
C LEU A 308 -19.82 -16.27 7.08
N ARG A 309 -20.92 -17.04 7.15
CA ARG A 309 -21.59 -17.64 5.98
C ARG A 309 -22.17 -16.62 5.00
N ARG A 310 -22.31 -15.36 5.39
CA ARG A 310 -22.70 -14.25 4.49
C ARG A 310 -21.62 -13.92 3.45
N TRP A 311 -20.35 -14.25 3.73
CA TRP A 311 -19.21 -13.95 2.85
C TRP A 311 -18.43 -15.20 2.43
N PHE A 312 -18.43 -16.26 3.25
CA PHE A 312 -17.59 -17.44 3.06
C PHE A 312 -18.42 -18.75 2.89
N PRO A 313 -18.04 -19.65 1.97
CA PRO A 313 -18.61 -21.01 1.90
C PRO A 313 -18.40 -21.79 3.20
N PRO A 314 -19.16 -22.88 3.47
CA PRO A 314 -19.18 -23.55 4.77
C PRO A 314 -17.80 -23.96 5.29
N THR A 315 -16.97 -24.53 4.41
CA THR A 315 -15.61 -24.99 4.72
C THR A 315 -14.70 -23.83 5.11
N GLN A 316 -14.75 -22.71 4.40
CA GLN A 316 -13.89 -21.56 4.65
C GLN A 316 -14.36 -20.74 5.86
N ALA A 317 -15.68 -20.65 6.08
CA ALA A 317 -16.26 -20.09 7.30
C ALA A 317 -15.84 -20.90 8.55
N ARG A 318 -15.76 -22.23 8.43
CA ARG A 318 -15.21 -23.11 9.49
C ARG A 318 -13.71 -22.89 9.67
N TRP A 319 -12.92 -22.92 8.60
CA TRP A 319 -11.47 -22.73 8.66
C TRP A 319 -11.08 -21.40 9.31
N LEU A 320 -11.70 -20.28 8.88
CA LEU A 320 -11.47 -18.96 9.47
C LEU A 320 -11.89 -18.88 10.94
N ALA A 321 -12.92 -19.62 11.37
CA ALA A 321 -13.32 -19.70 12.78
C ALA A 321 -12.34 -20.54 13.62
N GLY A 322 -11.88 -21.67 13.09
CA GLY A 322 -10.86 -22.52 13.74
C GLY A 322 -9.50 -21.85 13.86
N PHE A 323 -9.04 -21.18 12.80
CA PHE A 323 -7.78 -20.46 12.78
C PHE A 323 -7.78 -19.32 13.80
N ARG A 324 -8.86 -18.54 13.84
CA ARG A 324 -9.12 -17.57 14.90
C ARG A 324 -9.10 -18.19 16.30
N GLN A 325 -9.71 -19.36 16.49
CA GLN A 325 -9.76 -20.02 17.80
C GLN A 325 -8.36 -20.45 18.28
N ALA A 326 -7.53 -21.01 17.40
CA ALA A 326 -6.12 -21.31 17.70
C ALA A 326 -5.33 -20.03 18.04
N VAL A 327 -5.49 -18.97 17.25
CA VAL A 327 -4.87 -17.65 17.48
C VAL A 327 -5.31 -17.00 18.81
N VAL A 328 -6.55 -17.24 19.26
CA VAL A 328 -7.07 -16.78 20.56
C VAL A 328 -6.55 -17.63 21.73
N GLN A 329 -6.28 -18.91 21.50
CA GLN A 329 -5.71 -19.83 22.50
C GLN A 329 -4.19 -19.68 22.67
N GLU A 330 -3.51 -19.03 21.72
CA GLU A 330 -2.09 -18.70 21.83
C GLU A 330 -1.80 -17.76 23.02
N SER A 331 -0.86 -18.20 23.86
CA SER A 331 -0.35 -17.53 25.05
C SER A 331 0.54 -16.32 24.75
N ASN A 332 1.30 -16.36 23.65
CA ASN A 332 2.23 -15.31 23.28
C ASN A 332 1.50 -14.23 22.47
N ARG A 333 1.31 -13.08 23.11
CA ARG A 333 0.58 -11.94 22.55
C ARG A 333 1.08 -11.48 21.17
N ILE A 334 2.37 -11.58 20.87
CA ILE A 334 2.91 -11.17 19.55
C ILE A 334 2.50 -12.16 18.45
N VAL A 335 2.35 -13.44 18.80
CA VAL A 335 1.94 -14.53 17.90
C VAL A 335 0.44 -14.46 17.64
N GLN A 336 -0.35 -14.24 18.70
CA GLN A 336 -1.75 -13.88 18.61
C GLN A 336 -1.97 -12.64 17.73
N ALA A 337 -1.14 -11.61 17.89
CA ALA A 337 -1.24 -10.36 17.12
C ALA A 337 -0.98 -10.58 15.62
N LEU A 338 0.07 -11.32 15.29
CA LEU A 338 0.42 -11.71 13.93
C LEU A 338 -0.66 -12.62 13.31
N GLY A 339 -1.15 -13.62 14.04
CA GLY A 339 -2.21 -14.52 13.60
C GLY A 339 -3.53 -13.80 13.29
N MET A 340 -3.92 -12.84 14.13
CA MET A 340 -5.09 -11.99 13.86
C MET A 340 -4.90 -11.17 12.58
N SER A 341 -3.69 -10.64 12.37
CA SER A 341 -3.34 -9.88 11.15
C SER A 341 -3.40 -10.77 9.90
N LEU A 342 -2.84 -11.98 9.97
CA LEU A 342 -2.86 -12.94 8.86
C LEU A 342 -4.29 -13.38 8.52
N GLY A 343 -5.13 -13.69 9.51
CA GLY A 343 -6.51 -14.11 9.27
C GLY A 343 -7.36 -13.04 8.59
N LEU A 344 -7.08 -11.76 8.86
CA LEU A 344 -7.66 -10.65 8.09
C LEU A 344 -7.23 -10.70 6.61
N CYS A 345 -5.93 -10.82 6.34
CA CYS A 345 -5.41 -10.94 4.98
C CYS A 345 -5.94 -12.16 4.23
N LEU A 346 -6.18 -13.29 4.92
CA LEU A 346 -6.69 -14.52 4.31
C LEU A 346 -8.17 -14.46 3.94
N GLY A 347 -9.00 -13.78 4.73
CA GLY A 347 -10.39 -13.52 4.35
C GLY A 347 -10.49 -12.53 3.18
N ASP A 348 -9.61 -11.53 3.13
CA ASP A 348 -9.49 -10.63 1.97
C ASP A 348 -9.02 -11.37 0.71
N TYR A 349 -7.98 -12.20 0.83
CA TYR A 349 -7.49 -13.08 -0.23
C TYR A 349 -8.63 -13.94 -0.77
N TRP A 350 -9.44 -14.56 0.09
CA TRP A 350 -10.58 -15.34 -0.37
C TRP A 350 -11.60 -14.50 -1.16
N LEU A 351 -11.84 -13.26 -0.75
CA LEU A 351 -12.81 -12.36 -1.39
C LEU A 351 -12.28 -11.66 -2.65
N ALA A 352 -10.98 -11.79 -2.96
CA ALA A 352 -10.36 -11.29 -4.19
C ALA A 352 -10.81 -12.02 -5.47
N PHE A 353 -11.34 -13.25 -5.35
CA PHE A 353 -11.62 -14.13 -6.48
C PHE A 353 -13.13 -14.38 -6.63
N ASP A 354 -13.65 -14.10 -7.83
CA ASP A 354 -15.01 -14.41 -8.29
C ASP A 354 -15.07 -15.83 -8.92
N PRO A 355 -16.22 -16.28 -9.49
CA PRO A 355 -16.33 -17.60 -10.14
C PRO A 355 -15.44 -17.82 -11.36
N SER A 356 -15.09 -16.77 -12.12
CA SER A 356 -14.26 -16.86 -13.34
C SER A 356 -12.77 -17.00 -13.04
N SER A 357 -12.32 -16.53 -11.87
CA SER A 357 -10.95 -16.66 -11.37
C SER A 357 -10.80 -17.73 -10.27
N ALA A 358 -11.86 -18.51 -10.00
CA ALA A 358 -11.94 -19.39 -8.84
C ALA A 358 -10.93 -20.55 -8.83
N ASP A 359 -10.43 -20.98 -9.98
CA ASP A 359 -9.44 -22.06 -10.13
C ASP A 359 -8.02 -21.62 -9.73
N LEU A 360 -7.70 -20.33 -9.87
CA LEU A 360 -6.42 -19.74 -9.48
C LEU A 360 -6.23 -19.74 -7.96
N ARG A 361 -7.34 -19.78 -7.22
CA ARG A 361 -7.43 -19.65 -5.77
C ARG A 361 -6.80 -20.86 -5.08
N GLN A 362 -5.83 -20.60 -4.21
CA GLN A 362 -5.24 -21.61 -3.33
C GLN A 362 -6.18 -21.94 -2.15
N THR A 363 -5.94 -23.05 -1.45
CA THR A 363 -6.60 -23.31 -0.16
C THR A 363 -6.21 -22.22 0.86
N LEU A 364 -7.01 -22.00 1.90
CA LEU A 364 -6.62 -21.02 2.93
C LEU A 364 -5.35 -21.41 3.69
N GLU A 365 -5.04 -22.70 3.82
CA GLU A 365 -3.72 -23.17 4.30
C GLU A 365 -2.59 -22.79 3.32
N GLY A 366 -2.74 -23.05 2.02
CA GLY A 366 -1.76 -22.68 1.00
C GLY A 366 -1.53 -21.16 0.93
N ALA A 367 -2.62 -20.40 1.01
CA ALA A 367 -2.58 -18.95 1.12
C ALA A 367 -1.94 -18.48 2.44
N ALA A 368 -2.15 -19.18 3.57
CA ALA A 368 -1.49 -18.89 4.83
C ALA A 368 0.04 -19.09 4.73
N ILE A 369 0.48 -20.20 4.13
CA ILE A 369 1.89 -20.51 3.84
C ILE A 369 2.51 -19.43 2.94
N GLN A 370 1.82 -19.04 1.86
CA GLN A 370 2.29 -18.00 0.94
C GLN A 370 2.34 -16.62 1.59
N ALA A 371 1.32 -16.25 2.36
CA ALA A 371 1.28 -14.99 3.09
C ALA A 371 2.37 -14.94 4.16
N LEU A 372 2.58 -16.02 4.94
CA LEU A 372 3.70 -16.18 5.88
C LEU A 372 5.06 -15.90 5.22
N ALA A 373 5.30 -16.48 4.04
CA ALA A 373 6.53 -16.27 3.28
C ALA A 373 6.68 -14.82 2.73
N ARG A 374 5.57 -14.07 2.66
CA ARG A 374 5.51 -12.65 2.24
C ARG A 374 5.47 -11.67 3.41
N VAL A 375 5.13 -12.09 4.64
CA VAL A 375 5.17 -11.23 5.82
C VAL A 375 6.55 -10.61 5.86
N ASN A 376 6.59 -9.27 5.72
CA ASN A 376 7.83 -8.53 5.73
C ASN A 376 8.63 -8.97 6.95
N ARG A 377 9.84 -9.51 6.70
CA ARG A 377 10.73 -9.90 7.80
C ARG A 377 10.86 -8.71 8.74
N ALA A 378 10.85 -9.04 10.02
CA ALA A 378 11.06 -8.06 11.05
C ALA A 378 12.45 -7.45 10.90
N VAL A 379 12.67 -6.34 11.61
CA VAL A 379 13.77 -5.44 11.31
C VAL A 379 14.38 -4.99 12.62
N ASP A 380 15.41 -5.71 13.05
CA ASP A 380 16.32 -5.22 14.07
C ASP A 380 17.05 -4.01 13.50
N ASN A 381 16.63 -2.82 13.93
CA ASN A 381 17.34 -1.57 13.68
C ASN A 381 18.10 -1.09 14.92
N GLN A 382 18.22 -1.97 15.92
CA GLN A 382 18.88 -1.78 17.21
C GLN A 382 18.31 -0.61 18.04
N GLN A 383 17.18 -0.04 17.63
CA GLN A 383 16.47 0.98 18.38
C GLN A 383 15.36 0.34 19.21
N LEU A 384 15.20 0.76 20.46
CA LEU A 384 14.17 0.24 21.39
C LEU A 384 12.76 0.74 20.99
N ASN A 385 12.24 0.19 19.90
CA ASN A 385 10.93 0.49 19.33
C ASN A 385 9.83 -0.02 20.26
N GLN A 386 8.70 0.68 20.31
CA GLN A 386 7.57 0.28 21.15
C GLN A 386 6.26 0.39 20.39
N ALA A 387 5.34 -0.53 20.65
CA ALA A 387 3.98 -0.48 20.14
C ALA A 387 3.01 -0.71 21.31
N THR A 388 1.94 0.06 21.36
CA THR A 388 0.94 -0.04 22.43
C THR A 388 -0.49 0.04 21.89
N CYS A 389 -1.45 -0.41 22.69
CA CYS A 389 -2.88 -0.29 22.42
C CYS A 389 -3.54 0.69 23.40
N LEU A 390 -2.82 1.77 23.75
CA LEU A 390 -3.31 2.76 24.70
C LEU A 390 -4.29 3.72 24.02
N PRO A 391 -5.21 4.36 24.77
CA PRO A 391 -5.90 5.54 24.28
C PRO A 391 -4.87 6.55 23.78
N ALA A 392 -5.05 7.07 22.57
CA ALA A 392 -4.03 7.89 21.90
C ALA A 392 -3.60 9.14 22.71
N GLN A 393 -4.52 9.68 23.51
CA GLN A 393 -4.26 10.78 24.45
C GLN A 393 -3.36 10.36 25.64
N THR A 394 -3.43 9.10 26.07
CA THR A 394 -2.59 8.52 27.12
C THR A 394 -1.20 8.19 26.56
N PHE A 395 -1.14 7.53 25.40
CA PHE A 395 0.11 7.26 24.69
C PHE A 395 0.89 8.55 24.42
N ALA A 396 0.25 9.58 23.85
CA ALA A 396 0.90 10.86 23.55
C ALA A 396 1.50 11.55 24.78
N VAL A 397 0.98 11.30 25.99
CA VAL A 397 1.51 11.84 27.26
C VAL A 397 2.61 10.97 27.87
N GLN A 398 2.60 9.66 27.61
CA GLN A 398 3.57 8.69 28.16
C GLN A 398 4.80 8.48 27.26
N THR A 399 4.69 8.73 25.96
CA THR A 399 5.80 8.61 25.00
C THR A 399 6.63 9.89 24.95
N ALA A 400 7.96 9.72 25.00
CA ALA A 400 8.95 10.73 24.66
C ALA A 400 9.62 10.35 23.33
N ALA A 401 9.68 11.30 22.40
CA ALA A 401 10.35 11.19 21.11
C ALA A 401 10.73 12.59 20.60
N ASP A 402 11.63 12.70 19.62
CA ASP A 402 12.04 13.97 19.01
C ASP A 402 10.89 14.59 18.19
N LEU A 403 10.13 13.74 17.49
CA LEU A 403 9.04 14.10 16.60
C LEU A 403 7.73 13.40 17.00
N ALA A 404 6.63 14.14 17.05
CA ALA A 404 5.28 13.55 16.96
C ALA A 404 4.73 13.72 15.55
N TYR A 405 4.40 12.63 14.86
CA TYR A 405 3.67 12.67 13.59
C TYR A 405 2.19 12.36 13.80
N VAL A 406 1.32 13.24 13.29
CA VAL A 406 -0.13 13.17 13.44
C VAL A 406 -0.77 13.23 12.06
N ARG A 407 -1.52 12.19 11.69
CA ARG A 407 -2.40 12.21 10.52
C ARG A 407 -3.81 12.63 10.95
N LEU A 408 -4.27 13.79 10.52
CA LEU A 408 -5.66 14.24 10.72
C LEU A 408 -6.59 13.50 9.74
N PRO A 409 -7.86 13.20 10.10
CA PRO A 409 -8.79 12.57 9.19
C PRO A 409 -9.14 13.49 8.00
N PRO A 410 -9.52 12.92 6.83
CA PRO A 410 -10.03 13.72 5.72
C PRO A 410 -11.42 14.30 6.06
N PHE A 411 -11.77 15.43 5.45
CA PHE A 411 -13.13 15.96 5.48
C PHE A 411 -13.95 15.27 4.38
N ALA A 412 -14.83 14.33 4.75
CA ALA A 412 -15.58 13.52 3.79
C ALA A 412 -17.00 13.17 4.30
N PRO A 413 -18.02 13.15 3.43
CA PRO A 413 -19.33 12.59 3.75
C PRO A 413 -19.28 11.05 3.85
N TYR A 414 -20.29 10.47 4.50
CA TYR A 414 -20.39 9.04 4.78
C TYR A 414 -20.60 8.21 3.50
N ASP A 415 -19.77 7.18 3.28
CA ASP A 415 -20.00 6.15 2.25
C ASP A 415 -20.50 4.84 2.89
N HIS A 416 -21.73 4.44 2.55
CA HIS A 416 -22.37 3.22 3.04
C HIS A 416 -21.83 1.94 2.37
N LEU A 417 -21.16 2.03 1.23
CA LEU A 417 -20.73 0.87 0.44
C LEU A 417 -19.42 0.26 0.96
N ALA A 418 -18.47 1.09 1.40
CA ALA A 418 -17.21 0.63 2.00
C ALA A 418 -17.45 -0.28 3.23
N HIS A 419 -18.28 0.18 4.17
CA HIS A 419 -18.70 -0.58 5.36
C HIS A 419 -19.35 -1.93 5.01
N HIS A 420 -19.95 -2.06 3.82
CA HIS A 420 -20.61 -3.29 3.39
C HIS A 420 -19.61 -4.42 3.01
N ARG A 421 -18.37 -4.07 2.65
CA ARG A 421 -17.26 -5.04 2.50
C ARG A 421 -16.58 -5.34 3.84
N ASP A 422 -16.34 -4.34 4.70
CA ASP A 422 -15.65 -4.57 5.99
C ASP A 422 -16.47 -5.32 7.05
N GLY A 423 -17.80 -5.42 6.90
CA GLY A 423 -18.66 -6.14 7.85
C GLY A 423 -18.30 -7.62 8.07
N TRP A 424 -17.53 -8.25 7.17
CA TRP A 424 -16.99 -9.60 7.41
C TRP A 424 -15.91 -9.58 8.50
N ARG A 425 -15.03 -8.57 8.49
CA ARG A 425 -13.98 -8.36 9.49
C ARG A 425 -14.63 -8.15 10.85
N GLU A 426 -15.63 -7.27 10.90
CA GLU A 426 -16.37 -6.97 12.12
C GLU A 426 -16.92 -8.25 12.75
N ARG A 427 -17.46 -9.19 11.97
CA ARG A 427 -17.99 -10.47 12.47
C ARG A 427 -16.93 -11.52 12.77
N TRP A 428 -15.80 -11.50 12.09
CA TRP A 428 -14.65 -12.34 12.46
C TRP A 428 -14.02 -11.86 13.78
N VAL A 429 -14.11 -10.56 14.07
CA VAL A 429 -13.44 -9.89 15.18
C VAL A 429 -14.34 -9.69 16.41
N SER A 430 -15.65 -9.44 16.25
CA SER A 430 -16.56 -8.97 17.31
C SER A 430 -16.64 -9.87 18.54
N ASP A 431 -16.54 -11.18 18.35
CA ASP A 431 -16.90 -12.17 19.36
C ASP A 431 -15.70 -12.48 20.29
N LEU A 432 -14.89 -11.46 20.63
CA LEU A 432 -13.65 -11.57 21.40
C LEU A 432 -13.78 -10.98 22.82
N PRO A 433 -13.05 -11.51 23.82
CA PRO A 433 -13.03 -10.97 25.18
C PRO A 433 -12.59 -9.49 25.26
N GLN A 434 -12.85 -8.91 26.44
CA GLN A 434 -12.75 -7.48 26.80
C GLN A 434 -11.59 -6.66 26.22
N ALA A 435 -10.45 -7.27 25.89
CA ALA A 435 -9.33 -6.60 25.22
C ALA A 435 -9.79 -5.91 23.92
N LEU A 436 -10.66 -6.55 23.14
CA LEU A 436 -11.10 -6.02 21.86
C LEU A 436 -12.36 -5.14 21.94
N THR A 437 -13.19 -5.29 22.97
CA THR A 437 -14.25 -4.31 23.28
C THR A 437 -13.69 -2.88 23.42
N ARG A 438 -12.44 -2.76 23.90
CA ARG A 438 -11.72 -1.49 23.98
C ARG A 438 -11.42 -0.88 22.61
N LEU A 439 -11.25 -1.67 21.54
CA LEU A 439 -11.03 -1.15 20.18
C LEU A 439 -12.31 -0.46 19.68
N THR A 440 -13.45 -1.16 19.74
CA THR A 440 -14.76 -0.58 19.36
C THR A 440 -15.10 0.67 20.21
N GLN A 441 -14.77 0.65 21.51
CA GLN A 441 -14.96 1.82 22.38
C GLN A 441 -13.97 2.97 22.09
N ALA A 442 -12.71 2.68 21.72
CA ALA A 442 -11.72 3.70 21.35
C ALA A 442 -12.04 4.40 20.03
N HIS A 443 -12.89 3.82 19.17
CA HIS A 443 -13.35 4.47 17.93
C HIS A 443 -14.34 5.63 18.19
N ALA A 444 -14.99 5.67 19.36
CA ALA A 444 -15.88 6.75 19.76
C ALA A 444 -15.09 7.99 20.22
N GLY A 445 -14.60 8.79 19.26
CA GLY A 445 -13.92 10.06 19.50
C GLY A 445 -12.40 10.05 19.32
N SER A 446 -11.84 9.09 18.57
CA SER A 446 -10.45 9.11 18.12
C SER A 446 -10.31 9.69 16.71
N PHE A 447 -9.12 10.21 16.39
CA PHE A 447 -8.77 10.62 15.01
C PHE A 447 -8.72 9.37 14.13
N GLY A 448 -9.47 9.39 13.01
CA GLY A 448 -9.76 8.20 12.21
C GLY A 448 -11.23 7.73 12.34
N GLY A 449 -11.93 8.14 13.39
CA GLY A 449 -13.40 8.16 13.41
C GLY A 449 -13.95 9.29 12.55
N GLN A 450 -15.19 9.12 12.04
CA GLN A 450 -15.90 10.17 11.30
C GLN A 450 -16.28 11.32 12.24
N LEU A 451 -16.04 12.56 11.80
CA LEU A 451 -16.43 13.77 12.53
C LEU A 451 -17.49 14.52 11.70
N ALA A 452 -18.66 14.78 12.28
CA ALA A 452 -19.84 15.25 11.54
C ALA A 452 -19.79 16.76 11.23
N SER A 453 -18.90 17.52 11.86
CA SER A 453 -18.75 18.95 11.58
C SER A 453 -17.30 19.47 11.67
N ARG A 454 -17.02 20.56 10.94
CA ARG A 454 -15.77 21.34 11.09
C ARG A 454 -15.55 21.81 12.54
N ARG A 455 -16.62 21.98 13.33
CA ARG A 455 -16.53 22.35 14.75
C ARG A 455 -15.97 21.21 15.60
N GLU A 456 -16.41 19.97 15.39
CA GLU A 456 -15.82 18.79 16.05
C GLU A 456 -14.37 18.59 15.64
N TYR A 457 -14.05 18.73 14.36
CA TYR A 457 -12.68 18.65 13.83
C TYR A 457 -11.73 19.60 14.57
N ARG A 458 -12.08 20.89 14.66
CA ARG A 458 -11.29 21.91 15.36
C ARG A 458 -11.30 21.73 16.89
N ALA A 459 -12.32 21.09 17.46
CA ALA A 459 -12.34 20.71 18.88
C ALA A 459 -11.36 19.57 19.17
N ALA A 460 -11.37 18.52 18.33
CA ALA A 460 -10.45 17.40 18.41
C ALA A 460 -8.99 17.87 18.25
N LEU A 461 -8.70 18.66 17.20
CA LEU A 461 -7.37 19.21 16.93
C LEU A 461 -6.81 19.96 18.15
N ARG A 462 -7.58 20.89 18.75
CA ARG A 462 -7.16 21.61 19.96
C ARG A 462 -6.99 20.71 21.17
N ALA A 463 -7.83 19.68 21.32
CA ALA A 463 -7.68 18.69 22.39
C ALA A 463 -6.39 17.86 22.22
N LEU A 464 -5.93 17.67 20.99
CA LEU A 464 -4.65 17.03 20.67
C LEU A 464 -3.46 17.97 20.89
N LEU A 465 -3.39 19.15 20.24
CA LEU A 465 -2.20 20.01 20.29
C LEU A 465 -1.81 20.42 21.73
N ARG A 466 -2.79 20.58 22.63
CA ARG A 466 -2.59 20.79 24.08
C ARG A 466 -1.82 19.65 24.79
N ARG A 467 -1.77 18.45 24.21
CA ARG A 467 -1.14 17.24 24.75
C ARG A 467 0.21 16.90 24.11
N LEU A 468 0.64 17.64 23.07
CA LEU A 468 1.94 17.44 22.42
C LEU A 468 3.10 18.42 22.80
N PRO A 469 2.97 19.40 23.72
CA PRO A 469 3.99 20.46 23.84
C PRO A 469 5.37 20.01 24.36
N HIS A 470 5.49 18.79 24.89
CA HIS A 470 6.77 18.18 25.30
C HIS A 470 7.58 17.57 24.15
N PHE A 471 6.97 17.23 23.01
CA PHE A 471 7.71 16.79 21.82
C PHE A 471 8.49 17.99 21.23
N PRO A 472 9.81 17.89 20.97
CA PRO A 472 10.60 18.98 20.39
C PRO A 472 10.09 19.45 19.01
N GLN A 473 9.65 18.51 18.17
CA GLN A 473 9.11 18.75 16.83
C GLN A 473 7.73 18.13 16.67
N TRP A 474 6.89 18.73 15.83
CA TRP A 474 5.64 18.13 15.35
C TRP A 474 5.64 18.07 13.82
N ALA A 475 4.99 17.07 13.25
CA ALA A 475 4.61 17.03 11.85
C ALA A 475 3.13 16.64 11.77
N ILE A 476 2.32 17.44 11.09
CA ILE A 476 0.85 17.30 11.06
C ILE A 476 0.40 17.12 9.61
N GLY A 477 0.03 15.89 9.25
CA GLY A 477 -0.55 15.53 7.96
C GLY A 477 -2.04 15.83 7.90
N PHE A 478 -2.53 16.46 6.83
CA PHE A 478 -3.95 16.78 6.62
C PHE A 478 -4.34 16.85 5.14
N SER A 479 -5.61 16.59 4.87
CA SER A 479 -6.22 16.65 3.52
C SER A 479 -7.02 17.93 3.30
N HIS A 480 -6.96 18.53 2.10
CA HIS A 480 -7.71 19.75 1.73
C HIS A 480 -8.00 19.84 0.22
N GLU A 481 -8.91 20.72 -0.21
CA GLU A 481 -9.37 20.80 -1.62
C GLU A 481 -8.43 21.58 -2.54
N ASP A 482 -8.00 22.79 -2.12
CA ASP A 482 -7.21 23.73 -2.94
C ASP A 482 -5.88 24.11 -2.26
N ALA A 483 -5.75 25.33 -1.73
CA ALA A 483 -4.63 25.71 -0.88
C ALA A 483 -4.81 25.12 0.54
N PRO A 484 -3.70 24.86 1.28
CA PRO A 484 -3.77 24.50 2.69
C PRO A 484 -4.64 25.51 3.46
N PRO A 485 -5.63 25.09 4.28
CA PRO A 485 -6.60 26.04 4.81
C PRO A 485 -5.95 27.01 5.81
N ASP A 486 -6.02 28.31 5.52
CA ASP A 486 -5.44 29.35 6.38
C ASP A 486 -5.96 29.28 7.83
N ASP A 487 -7.24 28.92 8.03
CA ASP A 487 -7.84 28.80 9.37
C ASP A 487 -7.33 27.58 10.15
N LEU A 488 -6.89 26.53 9.46
CA LEU A 488 -6.23 25.35 10.02
C LEU A 488 -4.76 25.62 10.32
N LEU A 489 -4.04 26.23 9.36
CA LEU A 489 -2.64 26.62 9.56
C LEU A 489 -2.50 27.65 10.69
N LEU A 490 -3.41 28.63 10.78
CA LEU A 490 -3.42 29.63 11.85
C LEU A 490 -3.79 29.03 13.21
N GLU A 491 -4.67 28.03 13.26
CA GLU A 491 -4.97 27.32 14.50
C GLU A 491 -3.81 26.43 14.96
N ILE A 492 -3.06 25.82 14.05
CA ILE A 492 -1.82 25.09 14.37
C ILE A 492 -0.72 26.06 14.83
N SER A 493 -0.50 27.16 14.09
CA SER A 493 0.55 28.14 14.40
C SER A 493 0.34 28.85 15.74
N GLY A 494 -0.91 29.01 16.16
CA GLY A 494 -1.30 29.50 17.49
C GLY A 494 -0.89 28.59 18.67
N PHE A 495 -0.47 27.34 18.42
CA PHE A 495 0.19 26.50 19.44
C PHE A 495 1.71 26.44 19.27
N ARG A 496 2.21 26.45 18.02
CA ARG A 496 3.64 26.32 17.72
C ARG A 496 3.94 26.81 16.29
N PRO A 497 4.98 27.63 16.06
CA PRO A 497 5.33 28.08 14.71
C PRO A 497 5.53 26.94 13.71
N ILE A 498 4.92 27.10 12.54
CA ILE A 498 5.10 26.21 11.38
C ILE A 498 6.34 26.68 10.63
N VAL A 499 7.31 25.79 10.41
CA VAL A 499 8.61 26.10 9.77
C VAL A 499 8.67 25.66 8.31
N LYS A 500 7.90 24.65 7.92
CA LYS A 500 7.84 24.08 6.56
C LYS A 500 6.45 23.46 6.36
N VAL A 501 5.81 23.72 5.22
CA VAL A 501 4.67 22.92 4.76
C VAL A 501 5.10 22.23 3.48
N LEU A 502 5.04 20.90 3.46
CA LEU A 502 5.12 20.12 2.22
C LEU A 502 3.71 19.80 1.75
N THR A 503 3.46 19.86 0.45
CA THR A 503 2.15 19.55 -0.15
C THR A 503 2.35 18.66 -1.37
N LYS A 504 1.67 17.51 -1.40
CA LYS A 504 1.51 16.65 -2.57
C LYS A 504 0.08 16.86 -3.13
N PRO A 505 -0.07 17.36 -4.35
CA PRO A 505 -1.40 17.63 -4.92
C PRO A 505 -2.26 16.37 -5.07
N ALA A 506 -3.57 16.53 -4.93
CA ALA A 506 -4.61 15.50 -5.02
C ALA A 506 -4.46 14.65 -6.28
N ARG A 507 -4.23 15.35 -7.40
CA ARG A 507 -4.03 14.79 -8.74
C ARG A 507 -2.85 13.83 -8.76
N GLU A 508 -1.72 14.24 -8.19
CA GLU A 508 -0.50 13.44 -8.12
C GLU A 508 -0.53 12.34 -7.04
N CYS A 509 -1.68 12.17 -6.37
CA CYS A 509 -1.98 11.07 -5.46
C CYS A 509 -3.15 10.21 -5.96
N GLY A 510 -3.86 10.60 -7.02
CA GLY A 510 -5.20 10.07 -7.31
C GLY A 510 -6.16 10.16 -6.12
N ALA A 511 -6.05 11.21 -5.31
CA ALA A 511 -6.94 11.51 -4.19
C ALA A 511 -7.99 12.58 -4.59
N LEU A 512 -9.07 12.69 -3.81
CA LEU A 512 -9.98 13.85 -3.88
C LEU A 512 -9.33 15.15 -3.41
N TYR A 513 -8.33 15.03 -2.53
CA TYR A 513 -7.84 16.11 -1.69
C TYR A 513 -6.30 16.15 -1.74
N ASN A 514 -5.75 17.35 -1.81
CA ASN A 514 -4.33 17.62 -1.66
C ASN A 514 -3.90 17.19 -0.25
N GLN A 515 -2.71 16.63 -0.12
CA GLN A 515 -2.18 16.16 1.15
C GLN A 515 -1.02 17.07 1.57
N SER A 516 -1.11 17.66 2.75
CA SER A 516 -0.06 18.53 3.29
C SER A 516 0.47 18.02 4.62
N ILE A 517 1.77 18.19 4.85
CA ILE A 517 2.42 17.95 6.13
C ILE A 517 3.03 19.26 6.62
N ALA A 518 2.48 19.81 7.69
CA ALA A 518 2.99 21.00 8.37
C ALA A 518 3.97 20.60 9.48
N PHE A 519 5.24 20.99 9.33
CA PHE A 519 6.30 20.80 10.32
C PHE A 519 6.36 21.99 11.26
N CYS A 520 6.35 21.74 12.56
CA CYS A 520 6.30 22.77 13.61
C CYS A 520 7.41 22.56 14.64
N GLN A 521 8.13 23.62 15.01
CA GLN A 521 9.25 23.57 15.96
C GLN A 521 9.02 24.46 17.18
N ALA A 522 9.48 24.03 18.35
CA ALA A 522 9.39 24.82 19.58
C ALA A 522 10.23 26.11 19.48
N THR A 523 9.73 27.24 20.00
CA THR A 523 10.55 28.45 20.16
C THR A 523 11.49 28.30 21.36
N PRO A 524 12.67 28.94 21.36
CA PRO A 524 13.60 28.89 22.50
C PRO A 524 12.99 29.37 23.83
N GLU A 525 11.99 30.24 23.76
CA GLU A 525 11.25 30.76 24.92
C GLU A 525 10.25 29.74 25.46
N SER A 526 9.55 29.01 24.58
CA SER A 526 8.59 27.95 24.98
C SER A 526 9.24 26.78 25.72
N TYR A 527 10.55 26.61 25.58
CA TYR A 527 11.33 25.54 26.24
C TYR A 527 11.87 25.94 27.62
N ARG A 528 11.89 27.23 27.98
CA ARG A 528 12.45 27.73 29.27
C ARG A 528 11.43 27.78 30.42
N GLY A 529 10.23 27.22 30.22
CA GLY A 529 9.10 27.27 31.15
C GLY A 529 8.74 25.94 31.81
N ARG A 530 9.71 25.02 32.00
CA ARG A 530 9.54 23.71 32.65
C ARG A 530 10.79 23.35 33.43
#